data_AF-A0A949AVK3-F1
#
_entry.id   AF-A0A949AVK3-F1
#
_cell.length_a   1.000
_cell.length_b   1.000
_cell.length_c   1.000
_cell.angle_alpha   90.00
_cell.angle_beta   90.00
_cell.angle_gamma   90.00
#
_symmetry.space_group_name_H-M   'P 1'
#
loop_
_entity.id
_entity.type
_entity.pdbx_description
1 polymer ?
#
loop_
_entity_poly.entity_id
_entity_poly.type
_entity_poly.pdbx_seq_one_letter_code
_entity_poly.pdbx_strand_id
1 'polypeptide(L)'
;MVNFAISLTPIAAEYRAGLAIAYFPMLLQALAGGLVIGFCVAYPLQRFFDLIPPKSPILKAIVLSGAALVAVTLLIEVPAKFIAIPDSGVRYFLIGLLFNVLRFLALGVVIGIVHGRQRADMTG
;
A
#
# COMPACT_ATOMS: atom_id res chain seq x y z
N MET A 1 -0.45 -7.32 8.51
CA MET A 1 0.00 -6.57 9.70
C MET A 1 -0.53 -5.13 9.71
N VAL A 2 -0.13 -4.25 8.79
CA VAL A 2 -0.58 -2.84 8.81
C VAL A 2 -2.10 -2.68 8.71
N ASN A 3 -2.79 -3.41 7.81
CA ASN A 3 -4.25 -3.36 7.72
C ASN A 3 -4.98 -3.77 9.00
N PHE A 4 -4.43 -4.76 9.71
CA PHE A 4 -5.02 -5.27 10.94
C PHE A 4 -4.85 -4.25 12.08
N ALA A 5 -3.67 -3.61 12.16
CA ALA A 5 -3.46 -2.51 13.11
C ALA A 5 -4.38 -1.31 12.81
N ILE A 6 -4.53 -0.94 11.54
CA ILE A 6 -5.45 0.13 11.11
C ILE A 6 -6.90 -0.22 11.46
N SER A 7 -7.32 -1.47 11.24
CA SER A 7 -8.70 -1.88 11.48
C SER A 7 -9.11 -1.85 12.95
N LEU A 8 -8.15 -1.81 13.88
CA LEU A 8 -8.39 -1.66 15.32
C LEU A 8 -8.56 -0.19 15.75
N THR A 9 -8.35 0.77 14.85
CA THR A 9 -8.49 2.19 15.19
C THR A 9 -9.95 2.64 15.18
N PRO A 10 -10.36 3.56 16.08
CA PRO A 10 -11.72 4.13 16.08
C PRO A 10 -12.08 4.78 14.74
N ILE A 11 -11.11 5.44 14.10
CA ILE A 11 -11.26 6.08 12.79
C ILE A 11 -11.62 5.06 11.70
N ALA A 12 -11.03 3.86 11.74
CA ALA A 12 -11.37 2.80 10.79
C ALA A 12 -12.77 2.22 11.03
N ALA A 13 -13.23 2.16 12.29
CA ALA A 13 -14.58 1.74 12.63
C ALA A 13 -15.63 2.74 12.10
N GLU A 14 -15.40 4.05 12.31
CA GLU A 14 -16.24 5.12 11.75
C GLU A 14 -16.25 5.11 10.22
N TYR A 15 -15.06 4.96 9.60
CA TYR A 15 -14.91 4.88 8.15
C TYR A 15 -15.71 3.72 7.55
N ARG A 16 -15.66 2.54 8.17
CA ARG A 16 -16.44 1.37 7.75
C ARG A 16 -17.93 1.58 7.92
N ALA A 17 -18.35 2.12 9.06
CA ALA A 17 -19.76 2.36 9.35
C ALA A 17 -20.35 3.36 8.35
N GLY A 18 -19.61 4.44 8.06
CA GLY A 18 -20.00 5.46 7.09
C GLY A 18 -20.09 4.98 5.63
N LEU A 19 -19.40 3.89 5.30
CA LEU A 19 -19.38 3.30 3.96
C LEU A 19 -20.09 1.94 3.87
N ALA A 20 -20.78 1.52 4.94
CA ALA A 20 -21.46 0.23 5.05
C ALA A 20 -20.57 -1.00 4.70
N ILE A 21 -19.29 -0.94 5.05
CA ILE A 21 -18.31 -1.99 4.70
C ILE A 21 -18.37 -3.15 5.71
N ALA A 22 -18.51 -4.39 5.23
CA ALA A 22 -18.45 -5.59 6.07
C ALA A 22 -17.00 -5.93 6.51
N TYR A 23 -16.79 -6.33 7.78
CA TYR A 23 -15.44 -6.47 8.38
C TYR A 23 -14.61 -7.58 7.79
N PHE A 24 -15.21 -8.77 7.73
CA PHE A 24 -14.51 -9.96 7.27
C PHE A 24 -14.17 -9.89 5.76
N PRO A 25 -15.10 -9.52 4.86
CA PRO A 25 -14.77 -9.31 3.44
C PRO A 25 -13.70 -8.23 3.21
N MET A 26 -13.72 -7.15 4.01
CA MET A 26 -12.73 -6.08 3.92
C MET A 26 -11.32 -6.59 4.24
N LEU A 27 -11.14 -7.37 5.30
CA LEU A 27 -9.84 -7.93 5.65
C LEU A 27 -9.31 -8.86 4.54
N LEU A 28 -10.18 -9.67 3.95
CA LEU A 28 -9.81 -10.60 2.88
C LEU A 28 -9.40 -9.86 1.59
N GLN A 29 -10.21 -8.90 1.14
CA GLN A 29 -9.86 -8.06 -0.01
C GLN A 29 -8.57 -7.28 0.23
N ALA A 30 -8.40 -6.75 1.44
CA ALA A 30 -7.22 -6.01 1.79
C ALA A 30 -5.99 -6.93 1.80
N LEU A 31 -6.08 -8.18 2.28
CA LEU A 31 -5.00 -9.17 2.18
C LEU A 31 -4.64 -9.46 0.71
N ALA A 32 -5.63 -9.80 -0.11
CA ALA A 32 -5.43 -10.14 -1.52
C ALA A 32 -4.78 -8.99 -2.29
N GLY A 33 -5.31 -7.76 -2.17
CA GLY A 33 -4.72 -6.59 -2.81
C GLY A 33 -3.29 -6.30 -2.32
N GLY A 34 -3.01 -6.57 -1.04
CA GLY A 34 -1.65 -6.45 -0.49
C GLY A 34 -0.66 -7.40 -1.09
N LEU A 35 -1.07 -8.65 -1.32
CA LEU A 35 -0.23 -9.67 -1.92
C LEU A 35 0.10 -9.32 -3.37
N VAL A 36 -0.91 -8.90 -4.14
CA VAL A 36 -0.75 -8.48 -5.54
C VAL A 36 0.24 -7.31 -5.62
N ILE A 37 0.03 -6.26 -4.82
CA ILE A 37 0.92 -5.09 -4.83
C ILE A 37 2.31 -5.45 -4.34
N GLY A 38 2.42 -6.26 -3.28
CA GLY A 38 3.71 -6.75 -2.78
C GLY A 38 4.50 -7.48 -3.87
N PHE A 39 3.82 -8.33 -4.65
CA PHE A 39 4.42 -9.01 -5.80
C PHE A 39 4.84 -8.04 -6.90
N CYS A 40 3.96 -7.09 -7.25
CA CYS A 40 4.24 -6.04 -8.24
C CYS A 40 5.38 -5.10 -7.84
N VAL A 41 5.69 -4.94 -6.55
CA VAL A 41 6.83 -4.16 -6.07
C VAL A 41 8.08 -5.02 -5.94
N ALA A 42 7.97 -6.25 -5.43
CA ALA A 42 9.11 -7.14 -5.27
C ALA A 42 9.71 -7.59 -6.61
N TYR A 43 8.87 -7.88 -7.60
CA TYR A 43 9.31 -8.40 -8.90
C TYR A 43 10.18 -7.40 -9.69
N PRO A 44 9.79 -6.12 -9.88
CA PRO A 44 10.65 -5.15 -10.57
C PRO A 44 11.90 -4.82 -9.77
N LEU A 45 11.81 -4.84 -8.43
CA LEU A 45 12.98 -4.63 -7.59
C LEU A 45 14.03 -5.73 -7.80
N GLN A 46 13.61 -6.99 -7.93
CA GLN A 46 14.51 -8.11 -8.25
C GLN A 46 15.01 -8.08 -9.69
N ARG A 47 14.13 -7.79 -10.66
CA ARG A 47 14.44 -7.93 -12.09
C ARG A 47 15.18 -6.74 -12.68
N PHE A 48 14.86 -5.53 -12.22
CA PHE A 48 15.38 -4.28 -12.77
C PHE A 48 16.17 -3.49 -11.73
N PHE A 49 16.78 -4.18 -10.75
CA PHE A 49 17.51 -3.53 -9.67
C PHE A 49 18.47 -2.47 -10.21
N ASP A 50 19.29 -2.80 -11.21
CA ASP A 50 20.33 -1.89 -11.73
C ASP A 50 19.79 -0.72 -12.57
N LEU A 51 18.53 -0.77 -13.01
CA LEU A 51 17.86 0.32 -13.72
C LEU A 51 17.25 1.38 -12.79
N ILE A 52 17.04 1.04 -11.51
CA ILE A 52 16.33 1.93 -10.58
C ILE A 52 17.36 2.87 -9.92
N PRO A 53 17.25 4.22 -10.09
CA PRO A 53 18.34 5.18 -9.82
C PRO A 53 18.95 5.23 -8.40
N PRO A 54 18.19 5.06 -7.30
CA PRO A 54 18.74 5.07 -5.94
C PRO A 54 19.82 4.01 -5.72
N LYS A 55 20.84 4.27 -4.91
CA LYS A 55 21.84 3.23 -4.59
C LYS A 55 21.36 2.25 -3.51
N SER A 56 20.51 2.70 -2.57
CA SER A 56 20.03 1.86 -1.46
C SER A 56 18.80 1.04 -1.84
N PRO A 57 18.76 -0.29 -1.54
CA PRO A 57 17.60 -1.15 -1.78
C PRO A 57 16.29 -0.63 -1.16
N ILE A 58 16.38 -0.01 0.01
CA ILE A 58 15.23 0.57 0.73
C ILE A 58 14.61 1.72 -0.05
N LEU A 59 15.42 2.68 -0.51
CA LEU A 59 14.90 3.81 -1.27
C LEU A 59 14.29 3.38 -2.61
N LYS A 60 14.84 2.35 -3.28
CA LYS A 60 14.22 1.77 -4.48
C LYS A 60 12.83 1.20 -4.19
N ALA A 61 12.72 0.40 -3.13
CA ALA A 61 11.46 -0.21 -2.75
C ALA A 61 10.42 0.83 -2.31
N ILE A 62 10.84 1.90 -1.63
CA ILE A 62 9.98 3.05 -1.28
C ILE A 62 9.48 3.77 -2.54
N VAL A 63 10.37 4.10 -3.49
CA VAL A 63 9.98 4.76 -4.74
C VAL A 63 8.98 3.92 -5.53
N LEU A 64 9.25 2.61 -5.65
CA LEU A 64 8.38 1.69 -6.38
C LEU A 64 7.02 1.49 -5.69
N SER A 65 7.01 1.43 -4.35
CA SER A 65 5.78 1.41 -3.56
C SER A 65 5.01 2.73 -3.66
N GLY A 66 5.72 3.86 -3.74
CA GLY A 66 5.11 5.18 -3.97
C GLY A 66 4.48 5.29 -5.36
N ALA A 67 5.12 4.76 -6.41
CA ALA A 67 4.53 4.69 -7.75
C ALA A 67 3.27 3.81 -7.75
N ALA A 68 3.31 2.66 -7.07
CA ALA A 68 2.15 1.79 -6.92
C ALA A 68 1.00 2.47 -6.13
N LEU A 69 1.32 3.26 -5.10
CA LEU A 69 0.36 4.08 -4.37
C LEU A 69 -0.33 5.10 -5.29
N VAL A 70 0.44 5.83 -6.10
CA VAL A 70 -0.11 6.80 -7.05
C VAL A 70 -1.04 6.11 -8.05
N ALA A 71 -0.64 4.97 -8.61
CA ALA A 71 -1.46 4.21 -9.53
C ALA A 71 -2.78 3.77 -8.89
N VAL A 72 -2.75 3.19 -7.69
CA VAL A 72 -3.95 2.77 -6.96
C VAL A 72 -4.84 3.96 -6.61
N THR A 73 -4.25 5.08 -6.22
CA THR A 73 -5.00 6.29 -5.87
C THR A 73 -5.77 6.83 -7.07
N LEU A 74 -5.11 6.97 -8.22
CA LEU A 74 -5.70 7.53 -9.43
C LEU A 74 -6.70 6.58 -10.10
N LEU A 75 -6.38 5.28 -10.16
CA LEU A 75 -7.19 4.30 -10.89
C LEU A 75 -8.36 3.75 -10.07
N ILE A 76 -8.25 3.74 -8.73
CA ILE A 76 -9.23 3.07 -7.86
C ILE A 76 -9.84 4.06 -6.87
N GLU A 77 -9.03 4.73 -6.03
CA GLU A 77 -9.58 5.55 -4.94
C GLU A 77 -10.32 6.80 -5.42
N VAL A 78 -9.77 7.52 -6.40
CA VAL A 78 -10.40 8.73 -6.94
C VAL A 78 -11.75 8.42 -7.57
N PRO A 79 -11.88 7.45 -8.52
CA PRO A 79 -13.18 7.05 -9.06
C PRO A 79 -14.14 6.58 -7.97
N ALA A 80 -13.68 5.71 -7.07
CA ALA A 80 -14.55 5.11 -6.05
C ALA A 80 -15.15 6.13 -5.08
N LYS A 81 -14.47 7.26 -4.83
CA LYS A 81 -14.88 8.20 -3.78
C LYS A 81 -15.47 9.50 -4.31
N PHE A 82 -15.02 9.97 -5.47
CA PHE A 82 -15.54 11.20 -6.07
C PHE A 82 -16.65 10.96 -7.09
N ILE A 83 -16.72 9.76 -7.68
CA ILE A 83 -17.80 9.43 -8.63
C ILE A 83 -18.98 8.75 -7.90
N ALA A 84 -18.70 7.90 -6.90
CA ALA A 84 -19.76 7.12 -6.25
C ALA A 84 -20.35 7.76 -4.97
N ILE A 85 -19.67 8.73 -4.33
CA ILE A 85 -20.09 9.29 -3.03
C ILE A 85 -19.90 10.82 -2.98
N PRO A 86 -20.78 11.60 -3.62
CA PRO A 86 -20.56 13.04 -3.86
C PRO A 86 -20.54 13.91 -2.59
N ASP A 87 -21.42 13.65 -1.61
CA ASP A 87 -21.60 14.55 -0.44
C ASP A 87 -20.52 14.42 0.65
N SER A 88 -19.75 13.34 0.67
CA SER A 88 -18.72 13.07 1.69
C SER A 88 -17.43 12.47 1.14
N GLY A 89 -17.28 12.45 -0.19
CA GLY A 89 -16.18 11.83 -0.91
C GLY A 89 -14.80 12.32 -0.48
N VAL A 90 -14.64 13.61 -0.18
CA VAL A 90 -13.35 14.20 0.26
C VAL A 90 -12.89 13.64 1.61
N ARG A 91 -13.77 13.57 2.61
CA ARG A 91 -13.41 13.07 3.96
C ARG A 91 -12.98 11.61 3.87
N TYR A 92 -13.78 10.77 3.21
CA TYR A 92 -13.45 9.36 3.03
C TYR A 92 -12.24 9.16 2.13
N PHE A 93 -12.01 10.05 1.16
CA PHE A 93 -10.80 10.03 0.33
C PHE A 93 -9.56 10.26 1.18
N LEU A 94 -9.53 11.30 2.00
CA LEU A 94 -8.39 11.60 2.87
C LEU A 94 -8.10 10.46 3.86
N ILE A 95 -9.13 9.87 4.46
CA ILE A 95 -8.96 8.75 5.40
C ILE A 95 -8.38 7.51 4.69
N GLY A 96 -8.90 7.13 3.52
CA GLY A 96 -8.36 5.99 2.79
C GLY A 96 -6.98 6.26 2.19
N LEU A 97 -6.72 7.48 1.73
CA LEU A 97 -5.39 7.91 1.28
C LEU A 97 -4.37 7.76 2.42
N LEU A 98 -4.71 8.20 3.63
CA LEU A 98 -3.87 8.03 4.82
C LEU A 98 -3.56 6.55 5.09
N PHE A 99 -4.58 5.69 5.06
CA PHE A 99 -4.39 4.25 5.26
C PHE A 99 -3.50 3.62 4.19
N ASN A 100 -3.67 4.01 2.93
CA ASN A 100 -2.83 3.55 1.84
C ASN A 100 -1.40 4.06 1.97
N VAL A 101 -1.16 5.34 2.27
CA VAL A 101 0.20 5.87 2.49
C VAL A 101 0.95 5.05 3.55
N LEU A 102 0.35 4.82 4.72
CA LEU A 102 0.96 4.02 5.78
C LEU A 102 1.30 2.60 5.30
N ARG A 103 0.37 2.00 4.55
CA ARG A 103 0.50 0.64 4.04
C ARG A 103 1.61 0.49 3.00
N PHE A 104 1.65 1.35 2.00
CA PHE A 104 2.66 1.29 0.93
C PHE A 104 4.04 1.68 1.45
N LEU A 105 4.13 2.62 2.40
CA LEU A 105 5.40 2.96 3.04
C LEU A 105 5.96 1.78 3.83
N ALA A 106 5.14 1.14 4.66
CA ALA A 106 5.54 -0.05 5.40
C ALA A 106 5.94 -1.20 4.47
N LEU A 107 5.19 -1.41 3.38
CA LEU A 107 5.52 -2.41 2.36
C LEU A 107 6.89 -2.15 1.73
N GLY A 108 7.14 -0.92 1.29
CA GLY A 108 8.41 -0.52 0.67
C GLY A 108 9.59 -0.70 1.62
N VAL A 109 9.44 -0.29 2.89
CA VAL A 109 10.48 -0.48 3.91
C VAL A 109 10.78 -1.97 4.13
N VAL A 110 9.74 -2.79 4.32
CA VAL A 110 9.92 -4.24 4.57
C VAL A 110 10.57 -4.94 3.39
N ILE A 111 10.08 -4.70 2.16
CA ILE A 111 10.67 -5.26 0.94
C ILE A 111 12.13 -4.81 0.80
N GLY A 112 12.40 -3.52 1.05
CA GLY A 112 13.74 -2.95 1.01
C GLY A 112 14.72 -3.58 1.98
N ILE A 113 14.29 -3.84 3.23
CA ILE A 113 15.11 -4.50 4.25
C ILE A 113 15.37 -5.95 3.87
N VAL A 114 14.33 -6.71 3.51
CA VAL A 114 14.46 -8.13 3.13
C VAL A 114 15.40 -8.28 1.93
N HIS A 115 15.24 -7.43 0.91
CA HIS A 115 16.08 -7.47 -0.27
C HIS A 115 17.53 -7.03 0.01
N GLY A 116 17.73 -6.04 0.90
CA GLY A 116 19.07 -5.65 1.36
C GLY A 116 19.79 -6.77 2.09
N ARG A 117 19.09 -7.51 2.96
CA ARG A 117 19.65 -8.68 3.66
C ARG A 117 20.04 -9.80 2.71
N GLN A 118 19.14 -10.18 1.80
CA GLN A 118 19.41 -11.21 0.79
C GLN A 118 20.65 -10.89 -0.05
N ARG A 119 20.86 -9.61 -0.40
CA ARG A 119 22.01 -9.19 -1.19
C ARG A 119 23.32 -9.22 -0.40
N ALA A 120 23.28 -8.96 0.90
CA ALA A 120 24.46 -9.08 1.77
C ALA A 120 24.88 -10.54 1.94
N ASP A 121 23.91 -11.45 2.11
CA ASP A 121 24.15 -12.90 2.29
C ASP A 121 24.74 -13.57 1.03
N MET A 122 24.53 -13.01 -0.17
CA MET A 122 25.08 -13.52 -1.44
C MET A 122 26.52 -13.04 -1.72
N THR A 123 27.05 -12.09 -0.93
CA THR A 123 28.38 -11.48 -1.13
C THR A 123 29.39 -11.82 -0.02
N GLY A 124 28.97 -12.57 1.00
CA GLY A 124 29.84 -13.07 2.07
C GLY A 124 30.24 -14.53 1.84
#